data_AF-A0A2U1AXH1-F1
#
_entry.id   AF-A0A2U1AXH1-F1
#
_cell.length_a   1.000
_cell.length_b   1.000
_cell.length_c   1.000
_cell.angle_alpha   90.00
_cell.angle_beta   90.00
_cell.angle_gamma   90.00
#
_symmetry.space_group_name_H-M   'P 1'
#
loop_
_entity.id
_entity.type
_entity.pdbx_description
1 polymer ?
#
loop_
_entity_poly.entity_id
_entity_poly.type
_entity_poly.pdbx_seq_one_letter_code
_entity_poly.pdbx_strand_id
1 'polypeptide(L)'
;MDYKELMKDWKSEDLFRFDVHDLTSKGLNQETTDFLSNVGLPTSVAPYLSFVGDLEKELRSVFDTYETGEVGHKYFLSIGTDGAGNPICIDIKNDCQVVVLNHEEDFSSTFMNSSVVELFQFLTLYKSFVEDVIGVNGEDAFLDANFTDKQYEELKKGMEVVEDKALRPNTSWAQELKLLLVNRENF
;
A
#
# COMPACT_ATOMS: atom_id res chain seq x y z
N MET A 1 15.00 -3.94 -12.95
CA MET A 1 13.88 -2.99 -13.06
C MET A 1 14.45 -1.59 -13.22
N ASP A 2 13.84 -0.71 -14.02
CA ASP A 2 14.28 0.70 -14.10
C ASP A 2 13.44 1.54 -13.13
N TYR A 3 14.03 1.87 -11.97
CA TYR A 3 13.34 2.65 -10.95
C TYR A 3 13.02 4.08 -11.39
N LYS A 4 13.72 4.63 -12.39
CA LYS A 4 13.42 5.98 -12.89
C LYS A 4 12.05 6.04 -13.54
N GLU A 5 11.70 5.00 -14.28
CA GLU A 5 10.39 4.91 -14.95
C GLU A 5 9.26 4.73 -13.92
N LEU A 6 9.50 3.98 -12.84
CA LEU A 6 8.53 3.83 -11.75
C LEU A 6 8.28 5.13 -10.99
N MET A 7 9.32 5.92 -10.76
CA MET A 7 9.25 7.15 -9.98
C MET A 7 8.78 8.36 -10.78
N LYS A 8 8.56 8.25 -12.09
CA LYS A 8 8.30 9.41 -12.96
C LYS A 8 7.09 10.24 -12.55
N ASP A 9 6.10 9.60 -11.92
CA ASP A 9 4.83 10.19 -11.50
C ASP A 9 4.84 10.67 -10.03
N TRP A 10 6.01 10.59 -9.38
CA TRP A 10 6.24 10.95 -7.98
C TRP A 10 7.33 12.02 -7.86
N LYS A 11 7.12 13.02 -7.02
CA LYS A 11 8.20 13.93 -6.64
C LYS A 11 9.05 13.25 -5.58
N SER A 12 10.37 13.50 -5.60
CA SER A 12 11.26 12.86 -4.62
C SER A 12 10.97 13.27 -3.17
N GLU A 13 10.30 14.40 -2.94
CA GLU A 13 9.88 14.87 -1.60
C GLU A 13 8.65 14.12 -1.06
N ASP A 14 7.86 13.51 -1.94
CA ASP A 14 6.70 12.70 -1.57
C ASP A 14 7.11 11.27 -1.18
N LEU A 15 8.36 10.88 -1.46
CA LEU A 15 8.88 9.54 -1.24
C LEU A 15 9.81 9.48 -0.03
N PHE A 16 9.44 8.64 0.94
CA PHE A 16 10.26 8.32 2.10
C PHE A 16 11.15 7.11 1.81
N ARG A 17 12.47 7.29 1.98
CA ARG A 17 13.47 6.21 1.88
C ARG A 17 13.95 5.82 3.27
N PHE A 18 14.01 4.52 3.52
CA PHE A 18 14.58 3.99 4.75
C PHE A 18 16.10 4.00 4.71
N ASP A 19 16.73 4.15 5.88
CA ASP A 19 18.17 3.95 5.99
C ASP A 19 18.48 2.46 5.74
N VAL A 20 19.40 2.20 4.79
CA VAL A 20 19.81 0.84 4.45
C VAL A 20 20.34 0.08 5.68
N HIS A 21 20.98 0.76 6.63
CA HIS A 21 21.49 0.17 7.86
C HIS A 21 20.35 -0.35 8.76
N ASP A 22 19.21 0.34 8.76
CA ASP A 22 18.03 -0.10 9.52
C ASP A 22 17.39 -1.32 8.87
N LEU A 23 17.44 -1.45 7.54
CA LEU A 23 16.86 -2.56 6.79
C LEU A 23 17.68 -3.85 6.88
N THR A 24 19.02 -3.74 6.87
CA THR A 24 19.92 -4.90 6.69
C THR A 24 19.78 -5.95 7.81
N SER A 25 19.30 -5.55 8.99
CA SER A 25 19.14 -6.42 10.16
C SER A 25 17.74 -7.01 10.34
N LYS A 26 16.80 -6.71 9.43
CA LYS A 26 15.36 -6.96 9.62
C LYS A 26 14.85 -8.24 8.97
N GLY A 27 15.71 -9.00 8.29
CA GLY A 27 15.33 -10.24 7.61
C GLY A 27 14.57 -10.03 6.30
N LEU A 28 14.61 -8.81 5.74
CA LEU A 28 14.08 -8.50 4.42
C LEU A 28 14.90 -9.20 3.32
N ASN A 29 14.25 -9.56 2.22
CA ASN A 29 14.96 -9.98 1.01
C ASN A 29 15.68 -8.79 0.34
N GLN A 30 16.59 -9.09 -0.58
CA GLN A 30 17.45 -8.08 -1.21
C GLN A 30 16.63 -7.07 -2.04
N GLU A 31 15.63 -7.54 -2.80
CA GLU A 31 14.78 -6.70 -3.63
C GLU A 31 14.00 -5.68 -2.78
N THR A 32 13.39 -6.12 -1.68
CA THR A 32 12.68 -5.24 -0.76
C THR A 32 13.62 -4.23 -0.11
N THR A 33 14.80 -4.66 0.31
CA THR A 33 15.83 -3.78 0.89
C THR A 33 16.27 -2.70 -0.11
N ASP A 34 16.56 -3.11 -1.35
CA ASP A 34 17.00 -2.19 -2.41
C ASP A 34 15.89 -1.21 -2.77
N PHE A 35 14.64 -1.68 -2.82
CA PHE A 35 13.51 -0.82 -3.15
C PHE A 35 13.26 0.23 -2.07
N LEU A 36 13.17 -0.18 -0.80
CA LEU A 36 12.89 0.73 0.31
C LEU A 36 14.01 1.76 0.56
N SER A 37 15.26 1.41 0.26
CA SER A 37 16.41 2.32 0.43
C SER A 37 16.65 3.24 -0.77
N ASN A 38 16.45 2.78 -2.00
CA ASN A 38 16.73 3.57 -3.21
C ASN A 38 15.49 4.33 -3.74
N VAL A 39 14.32 3.70 -3.68
CA VAL A 39 13.06 4.26 -4.19
C VAL A 39 12.26 4.86 -3.04
N GLY A 40 11.92 4.03 -2.05
CA GLY A 40 11.07 4.40 -0.93
C GLY A 40 9.57 4.17 -1.18
N LEU A 41 8.75 4.64 -0.25
CA LEU A 41 7.29 4.61 -0.31
C LEU A 41 6.72 6.04 -0.24
N PRO A 42 5.55 6.30 -0.83
CA PRO A 42 4.92 7.61 -0.70
C PRO A 42 4.47 7.87 0.75
N THR A 43 4.62 9.09 1.26
CA THR A 43 4.25 9.39 2.66
C THR A 43 2.75 9.20 2.94
N SER A 44 1.92 9.54 1.98
CA SER A 44 0.50 9.20 1.97
C SER A 44 -0.03 9.15 0.56
N VAL A 45 -1.09 8.37 0.35
CA VAL A 45 -1.76 8.23 -0.94
C VAL A 45 -3.21 7.80 -0.71
N ALA A 46 -4.09 8.15 -1.64
CA ALA A 46 -5.45 7.62 -1.63
C ALA A 46 -5.44 6.07 -1.69
N PRO A 47 -6.42 5.38 -1.08
CA PRO A 47 -7.56 5.92 -0.32
C PRO A 47 -7.25 5.94 1.19
N TYR A 48 -6.57 6.99 1.66
CA TYR A 48 -6.18 7.17 3.09
C TYR A 48 -5.06 6.24 3.58
N LEU A 49 -4.25 5.71 2.68
CA LEU A 49 -3.04 5.00 3.05
C LEU A 49 -1.97 5.99 3.49
N SER A 50 -1.38 5.74 4.64
CA SER A 50 -0.26 6.54 5.15
C SER A 50 0.93 5.63 5.35
N PHE A 51 2.09 6.04 4.85
CA PHE A 51 3.35 5.32 5.03
C PHE A 51 4.38 6.26 5.65
N VAL A 52 5.00 5.82 6.74
CA VAL A 52 6.18 6.48 7.35
C VAL A 52 6.05 8.01 7.46
N GLY A 53 4.93 8.46 8.03
CA GLY A 53 4.45 9.82 7.90
C GLY A 53 4.94 10.85 8.92
N ASP A 54 5.27 10.51 10.18
CA ASP A 54 5.58 11.60 11.14
C ASP A 54 6.57 11.35 12.30
N LEU A 55 6.81 10.13 12.80
CA LEU A 55 7.64 10.00 14.04
C LEU A 55 8.55 8.76 14.14
N GLU A 56 8.38 7.74 13.31
CA GLU A 56 9.22 6.54 13.37
C GLU A 56 9.90 6.30 12.03
N LYS A 57 11.20 6.62 11.97
CA LYS A 57 12.08 6.30 10.83
C LYS A 57 12.50 4.82 10.82
N GLU A 58 12.20 4.11 11.90
CA GLU A 58 12.63 2.75 12.13
C GLU A 58 11.53 1.77 11.70
N LEU A 59 11.93 0.76 10.94
CA LEU A 59 11.07 -0.35 10.59
C LEU A 59 10.87 -1.26 11.83
N ARG A 60 9.70 -1.18 12.47
CA ARG A 60 9.38 -1.92 13.70
C ARG A 60 8.42 -3.08 13.45
N SER A 61 8.54 -4.11 14.28
CA SER A 61 7.61 -5.24 14.22
C SER A 61 6.30 -4.91 14.94
N VAL A 62 5.21 -5.55 14.49
CA VAL A 62 3.90 -5.42 15.15
C VAL A 62 3.96 -5.90 16.60
N PHE A 63 4.78 -6.90 16.89
CA PHE A 63 5.04 -7.36 18.26
C PHE A 63 5.57 -6.23 19.16
N ASP A 64 6.52 -5.43 18.65
CA ASP A 64 7.12 -4.35 19.43
C ASP A 64 6.22 -3.11 19.49
N THR A 65 5.56 -2.77 18.38
CA THR A 65 4.70 -1.57 18.29
C THR A 65 3.42 -1.71 19.11
N TYR A 66 2.82 -2.91 19.15
CA TYR A 66 1.54 -3.16 19.82
C TYR A 66 1.67 -4.03 21.08
N GLU A 67 2.90 -4.40 21.47
CA GLU A 67 3.19 -5.22 22.65
C GLU A 67 2.35 -6.51 22.75
N THR A 68 2.10 -7.16 21.61
CA THR A 68 1.05 -8.19 21.49
C THR A 68 1.29 -9.46 22.31
N GLY A 69 2.53 -9.74 22.71
CA GLY A 69 2.91 -11.00 23.38
C GLY A 69 2.99 -12.23 22.46
N GLU A 70 2.42 -12.16 21.26
CA GLU A 70 2.43 -13.21 20.23
C GLU A 70 3.73 -13.22 19.42
N VAL A 71 4.58 -14.24 19.62
CA VAL A 71 5.91 -14.33 18.98
C VAL A 71 5.84 -14.30 17.45
N GLY A 72 4.74 -14.77 16.87
CA GLY A 72 4.48 -14.67 15.43
C GLY A 72 4.48 -13.23 14.90
N HIS A 73 4.08 -12.25 15.72
CA HIS A 73 3.97 -10.85 15.29
C HIS A 73 5.33 -10.16 15.07
N LYS A 74 6.43 -10.80 15.46
CA LYS A 74 7.80 -10.32 15.19
C LYS A 74 8.17 -10.36 13.72
N TYR A 75 7.45 -11.15 12.92
CA TYR A 75 7.72 -11.32 11.49
C TYR A 75 6.91 -10.37 10.60
N PHE A 76 6.10 -9.49 11.19
CA PHE A 76 5.37 -8.46 10.47
C PHE A 76 5.99 -7.10 10.77
N LEU A 77 6.64 -6.52 9.77
CA LEU A 77 7.32 -5.23 9.88
C LEU A 77 6.40 -4.13 9.35
N SER A 78 5.97 -3.22 10.23
CA SER A 78 5.01 -2.17 9.88
C SER A 78 5.67 -1.11 8.99
N ILE A 79 5.04 -0.81 7.86
CA ILE A 79 5.45 0.23 6.90
C ILE A 79 4.43 1.37 6.78
N GLY A 80 3.24 1.24 7.35
CA GLY A 80 2.17 2.22 7.22
C GLY A 80 0.87 1.78 7.87
N THR A 81 -0.21 2.51 7.57
CA THR A 81 -1.58 2.21 8.02
C THR A 81 -2.60 2.45 6.92
N ASP A 82 -3.74 1.76 7.01
CA ASP A 82 -4.84 1.81 6.03
C ASP A 82 -5.88 2.92 6.29
N GLY A 83 -5.58 3.88 7.18
CA GLY A 83 -6.51 4.93 7.58
C GLY A 83 -7.56 4.50 8.62
N ALA A 84 -7.81 3.19 8.80
CA ALA A 84 -8.62 2.64 9.89
C ALA A 84 -7.79 2.26 11.12
N GLY A 85 -6.47 2.49 11.07
CA GLY A 85 -5.53 2.16 12.15
C GLY A 85 -4.95 0.75 12.05
N ASN A 86 -5.30 -0.03 11.02
CA ASN A 86 -4.69 -1.33 10.77
C ASN A 86 -3.28 -1.14 10.21
N PRO A 87 -2.27 -1.82 10.75
CA PRO A 87 -0.92 -1.71 10.21
C PRO A 87 -0.79 -2.43 8.87
N ILE A 88 -0.19 -1.75 7.90
CA ILE A 88 0.29 -2.32 6.65
C ILE A 88 1.70 -2.82 6.91
N CYS A 89 1.95 -4.10 6.65
CA CYS A 89 3.16 -4.79 7.06
C CYS A 89 3.83 -5.56 5.92
N ILE A 90 5.15 -5.71 6.03
CA ILE A 90 5.93 -6.68 5.28
C ILE A 90 6.02 -7.97 6.10
N ASP A 91 5.60 -9.08 5.51
CA ASP A 91 5.70 -10.42 6.09
C ASP A 91 7.01 -11.08 5.66
N ILE A 92 8.02 -11.01 6.53
CA ILE A 92 9.36 -11.55 6.24
C ILE A 92 9.41 -13.07 6.22
N LYS A 93 8.34 -13.77 6.63
CA LYS A 93 8.26 -15.24 6.53
C LYS A 93 7.69 -15.71 5.21
N ASN A 94 6.95 -14.86 4.50
CA ASN A 94 6.30 -15.19 3.25
C ASN A 94 6.84 -14.30 2.11
N ASP A 95 8.15 -14.39 1.90
CA ASP A 95 8.88 -13.74 0.81
C ASP A 95 8.70 -12.21 0.74
N CYS A 96 8.58 -11.55 1.89
CA CYS A 96 8.36 -10.11 2.00
C CYS A 96 7.11 -9.60 1.27
N GLN A 97 6.06 -10.43 1.20
CA GLN A 97 4.75 -9.96 0.76
C GLN A 97 4.20 -8.87 1.68
N VAL A 98 3.36 -8.01 1.13
CA VAL A 98 2.66 -6.95 1.86
C VAL A 98 1.29 -7.44 2.29
N VAL A 99 0.96 -7.21 3.56
CA VAL A 99 -0.32 -7.57 4.18
C VAL A 99 -0.87 -6.39 4.99
N VAL A 100 -2.18 -6.36 5.19
CA VAL A 100 -2.84 -5.51 6.19
C VAL A 100 -3.25 -6.41 7.35
N LEU A 101 -2.92 -6.04 8.59
CA LEU A 101 -3.33 -6.80 9.77
C LEU A 101 -4.50 -6.11 10.47
N ASN A 102 -5.60 -6.83 10.67
CA ASN A 102 -6.76 -6.28 11.37
C ASN A 102 -6.47 -6.19 12.88
N HIS A 103 -6.24 -4.98 13.39
CA HIS A 103 -5.88 -4.79 14.81
C HIS A 103 -7.04 -5.06 15.78
N GLU A 104 -8.28 -5.13 15.29
CA GLU A 104 -9.47 -5.49 16.07
C GLU A 104 -9.75 -7.00 16.08
N GLU A 105 -9.16 -7.75 15.15
CA GLU A 105 -9.35 -9.21 14.99
C GLU A 105 -8.03 -9.97 15.18
N ASP A 106 -7.37 -9.74 16.32
CA ASP A 106 -6.13 -10.44 16.70
C ASP A 106 -5.04 -10.42 15.61
N PHE A 107 -4.92 -9.29 14.91
CA PHE A 107 -3.99 -9.08 13.81
C PHE A 107 -4.13 -10.09 12.66
N SER A 108 -5.37 -10.51 12.37
CA SER A 108 -5.66 -11.37 11.21
C SER A 108 -5.13 -10.73 9.93
N SER A 109 -4.35 -11.49 9.15
CA SER A 109 -3.64 -10.95 7.99
C SER A 109 -4.49 -11.05 6.71
N THR A 110 -4.64 -9.93 6.01
CA THR A 110 -5.21 -9.86 4.67
C THR A 110 -4.11 -9.57 3.65
N PHE A 111 -4.03 -10.37 2.59
CA PHE A 111 -3.05 -10.17 1.52
C PHE A 111 -3.30 -8.87 0.76
N MET A 112 -2.24 -8.09 0.54
CA MET A 112 -2.29 -6.84 -0.22
C MET A 112 -1.50 -6.97 -1.53
N ASN A 113 -0.20 -7.23 -1.48
CA ASN A 113 0.65 -7.39 -2.68
C ASN A 113 1.78 -8.39 -2.45
N SER A 114 2.34 -8.99 -3.51
CA SER A 114 3.46 -9.94 -3.35
C SER A 114 4.78 -9.28 -2.99
N SER A 115 4.96 -7.98 -3.24
CA SER A 115 6.09 -7.22 -2.72
C SER A 115 5.77 -5.72 -2.62
N VAL A 116 6.71 -4.96 -2.04
CA VAL A 116 6.64 -3.49 -1.99
C VAL A 116 6.72 -2.83 -3.38
N VAL A 117 7.25 -3.53 -4.39
CA VAL A 117 7.33 -3.05 -5.77
C VAL A 117 5.93 -3.04 -6.39
N GLU A 118 5.23 -4.17 -6.35
CA GLU A 118 3.85 -4.26 -6.86
C GLU A 118 2.92 -3.33 -6.08
N LEU A 119 3.10 -3.23 -4.76
CA LEU A 119 2.39 -2.23 -3.95
C LEU A 119 2.59 -0.83 -4.53
N PHE A 120 3.83 -0.38 -4.72
CA PHE A 120 4.12 0.96 -5.24
C PHE A 120 3.49 1.21 -6.62
N GLN A 121 3.47 0.19 -7.48
CA GLN A 121 2.80 0.28 -8.78
C GLN A 121 1.27 0.43 -8.62
N PHE A 122 0.65 -0.31 -7.71
CA PHE A 122 -0.77 -0.15 -7.38
C PHE A 122 -1.08 1.25 -6.82
N LEU A 123 -0.24 1.77 -5.92
CA LEU A 123 -0.37 3.14 -5.38
C LEU A 123 -0.28 4.19 -6.50
N THR A 124 0.62 3.98 -7.46
CA THR A 124 0.79 4.88 -8.62
C THR A 124 -0.45 4.85 -9.51
N LEU A 125 -0.97 3.66 -9.83
CA LEU A 125 -2.20 3.52 -10.61
C LEU A 125 -3.40 4.18 -9.92
N TYR A 126 -3.52 4.00 -8.60
CA TYR A 126 -4.60 4.60 -7.82
C TYR A 126 -4.48 6.13 -7.79
N LYS A 127 -3.27 6.67 -7.60
CA LYS A 127 -3.00 8.10 -7.69
C LYS A 127 -3.44 8.66 -9.06
N SER A 128 -3.07 8.01 -10.16
CA SER A 128 -3.48 8.42 -11.50
C SER A 128 -4.99 8.35 -11.72
N PHE A 129 -5.65 7.33 -11.16
CA PHE A 129 -7.12 7.24 -11.18
C PHE A 129 -7.77 8.43 -10.48
N VAL A 130 -7.31 8.78 -9.27
CA VAL A 130 -7.84 9.94 -8.53
C VAL A 130 -7.60 11.24 -9.31
N GLU A 131 -6.39 11.43 -9.85
CA GLU A 131 -6.05 12.60 -10.67
C GLU A 131 -6.93 12.71 -11.92
N ASP A 132 -7.23 11.59 -12.60
CA ASP A 132 -8.10 11.58 -13.78
C ASP A 132 -9.57 11.84 -13.42
N VAL A 133 -10.08 11.23 -12.34
CA VAL A 133 -11.44 11.50 -11.84
C VAL A 133 -11.62 12.97 -11.50
N ILE A 134 -10.67 13.56 -10.76
CA ILE A 134 -10.71 14.99 -10.43
C ILE A 134 -10.61 15.86 -11.69
N GLY A 135 -9.69 15.53 -12.59
CA GLY A 135 -9.43 16.30 -13.80
C GLY A 135 -10.60 16.32 -14.79
N VAL A 136 -11.36 15.22 -14.89
CA VAL A 136 -12.47 15.07 -15.84
C VAL A 136 -13.81 15.43 -15.22
N ASN A 137 -14.05 15.02 -13.97
CA ASN A 137 -15.38 15.04 -13.36
C ASN A 137 -15.56 16.18 -12.34
N GLY A 138 -14.49 16.85 -11.92
CA GLY A 138 -14.51 18.01 -11.03
C GLY A 138 -13.73 17.81 -9.73
N GLU A 139 -13.44 18.90 -9.03
CA GLU A 139 -12.57 18.93 -7.83
C GLU A 139 -13.00 17.94 -6.74
N ASP A 140 -14.30 17.86 -6.46
CA ASP A 140 -14.87 16.98 -5.44
C ASP A 140 -15.24 15.58 -5.96
N ALA A 141 -15.01 15.29 -7.24
CA ALA A 141 -15.58 14.12 -7.89
C ALA A 141 -15.15 12.78 -7.28
N PHE A 142 -13.92 12.67 -6.81
CA PHE A 142 -13.48 11.45 -6.12
C PHE A 142 -14.19 11.27 -4.76
N LEU A 143 -14.41 12.36 -4.02
CA LEU A 143 -15.11 12.35 -2.72
C LEU A 143 -16.59 12.01 -2.89
N ASP A 144 -17.20 12.49 -3.97
CA ASP A 144 -18.59 12.21 -4.34
C ASP A 144 -18.77 10.86 -5.07
N ALA A 145 -17.72 10.04 -5.14
CA ALA A 145 -17.66 8.80 -5.92
C ALA A 145 -18.12 8.95 -7.39
N ASN A 146 -17.99 10.15 -7.94
CA ASN A 146 -18.36 10.50 -9.30
C ASN A 146 -17.24 10.14 -10.28
N PHE A 147 -17.05 8.84 -10.50
CA PHE A 147 -16.15 8.29 -11.52
C PHE A 147 -16.94 7.44 -12.53
N THR A 148 -16.47 7.45 -13.78
CA THR A 148 -17.09 6.67 -14.86
C THR A 148 -16.70 5.20 -14.80
N ASP A 149 -17.51 4.32 -15.40
CA ASP A 149 -17.15 2.90 -15.58
C ASP A 149 -15.82 2.75 -16.33
N LYS A 150 -15.54 3.63 -17.29
CA LYS A 150 -14.29 3.60 -18.04
C LYS A 150 -13.09 3.82 -17.12
N GLN A 151 -13.15 4.82 -16.25
CA GLN A 151 -12.06 5.14 -15.30
C GLN A 151 -11.83 3.99 -14.31
N TYR A 152 -12.91 3.40 -13.80
CA TYR A 152 -12.84 2.24 -12.92
C TYR A 152 -12.20 1.03 -13.62
N GLU A 153 -12.66 0.69 -14.83
CA GLU A 153 -12.13 -0.45 -15.58
C GLU A 153 -10.67 -0.23 -16.00
N GLU A 154 -10.25 1.01 -16.29
CA GLU A 154 -8.85 1.35 -16.56
C GLU A 154 -7.96 1.14 -15.33
N LEU A 155 -8.40 1.58 -14.14
CA LEU A 155 -7.71 1.31 -12.87
C LEU A 155 -7.57 -0.19 -12.64
N LYS A 156 -8.70 -0.91 -12.66
CA LYS A 156 -8.76 -2.35 -12.37
C LYS A 156 -7.87 -3.13 -13.33
N LYS A 157 -7.97 -2.86 -14.63
CA LYS A 157 -7.14 -3.53 -15.65
C LYS A 157 -5.66 -3.21 -15.47
N GLY A 158 -5.31 -1.98 -15.09
CA GLY A 158 -3.94 -1.60 -14.75
C GLY A 158 -3.39 -2.46 -13.60
N MET A 159 -4.19 -2.62 -12.54
CA MET A 159 -3.84 -3.45 -11.39
C MET A 159 -3.74 -4.94 -11.76
N GLU A 160 -4.65 -5.46 -12.59
CA GLU A 160 -4.60 -6.86 -13.09
C GLU A 160 -3.31 -7.16 -13.86
N VAL A 161 -2.84 -6.20 -14.68
CA VAL A 161 -1.60 -6.33 -15.45
C VAL A 161 -0.37 -6.37 -14.54
N VAL A 162 -0.38 -5.60 -13.44
CA VAL A 162 0.69 -5.62 -12.45
C VAL A 162 0.63 -6.90 -11.62
N GLU A 163 -0.52 -7.19 -11.00
CA GLU A 163 -0.68 -8.34 -10.11
C GLU A 163 -2.15 -8.79 -9.95
N ASP A 164 -2.59 -9.77 -10.75
CA ASP A 164 -3.92 -10.41 -10.61
C ASP A 164 -4.17 -11.03 -9.22
N LYS A 165 -3.13 -11.58 -8.57
CA LYS A 165 -3.26 -12.22 -7.26
C LYS A 165 -3.83 -11.27 -6.20
N ALA A 166 -3.45 -9.99 -6.26
CA ALA A 166 -3.90 -8.93 -5.35
C ALA A 166 -5.36 -8.52 -5.55
N LEU A 167 -6.01 -9.00 -6.60
CA LEU A 167 -7.40 -8.67 -6.93
C LEU A 167 -8.35 -9.86 -6.73
N ARG A 168 -7.83 -10.99 -6.23
CA ARG A 168 -8.65 -12.16 -5.88
C ARG A 168 -9.56 -11.84 -4.70
N PRO A 169 -10.68 -12.57 -4.53
CA PRO A 169 -11.57 -12.37 -3.39
C PRO A 169 -10.82 -12.45 -2.05
N ASN A 170 -11.26 -11.63 -1.08
CA ASN A 170 -10.69 -11.53 0.28
C ASN A 170 -9.26 -10.98 0.35
N THR A 171 -8.86 -10.14 -0.61
CA THR A 171 -7.63 -9.35 -0.57
C THR A 171 -7.96 -7.88 -0.33
N SER A 172 -6.98 -7.10 0.14
CA SER A 172 -7.19 -5.68 0.47
C SER A 172 -7.66 -4.88 -0.74
N TRP A 173 -7.04 -5.05 -1.90
CA TRP A 173 -7.41 -4.30 -3.11
C TRP A 173 -8.74 -4.76 -3.73
N ALA A 174 -9.08 -6.04 -3.65
CA ALA A 174 -10.41 -6.50 -4.09
C ALA A 174 -11.54 -5.90 -3.23
N GLN A 175 -11.30 -5.71 -1.93
CA GLN A 175 -12.24 -5.05 -1.03
C GLN A 175 -12.34 -3.55 -1.37
N GLU A 176 -11.22 -2.87 -1.61
CA GLU A 176 -11.19 -1.46 -1.99
C GLU A 176 -11.92 -1.19 -3.31
N LEU A 177 -11.63 -1.96 -4.37
CA LEU A 177 -12.31 -1.84 -5.66
C LEU A 177 -13.82 -2.11 -5.55
N LYS A 178 -14.24 -2.97 -4.63
CA LYS A 178 -15.66 -3.19 -4.34
C LYS A 178 -16.25 -1.99 -3.60
N LEU A 179 -15.51 -1.41 -2.64
CA LEU A 179 -15.95 -0.25 -1.87
C LEU A 179 -16.16 0.96 -2.77
N LEU A 180 -15.30 1.21 -3.75
CA LEU A 180 -15.50 2.25 -4.77
C LEU A 180 -16.87 2.15 -5.45
N LEU A 181 -17.23 0.96 -5.93
CA LEU A 181 -18.53 0.73 -6.59
C LEU A 181 -19.70 0.90 -5.63
N VAL A 182 -19.58 0.38 -4.40
CA VAL A 182 -20.60 0.53 -3.36
C VAL A 182 -20.81 1.99 -3.01
N ASN A 183 -19.74 2.77 -2.83
CA ASN A 183 -19.84 4.20 -2.54
C ASN A 183 -20.58 4.92 -3.65
N ARG A 184 -20.23 4.65 -4.92
CA ARG A 184 -20.90 5.23 -6.09
C ARG A 184 -22.41 4.93 -6.17
N GLU A 185 -22.85 3.76 -5.68
CA GLU A 185 -24.29 3.42 -5.62
C GLU A 185 -25.06 4.13 -4.50
N ASN A 186 -24.35 4.66 -3.49
CA ASN A 186 -24.94 5.30 -2.31
C ASN A 186 -24.96 6.84 -2.38
N PHE A 187 -24.42 7.44 -3.44
CA PHE A 187 -24.56 8.85 -3.79
C PHE A 187 -25.71 9.05 -4.79
#